data_AF-A0A7V5KPJ6-F1
#
_entry.id   AF-A0A7V5KPJ6-F1
#
_cell.length_a   1.000
_cell.length_b   1.000
_cell.length_c   1.000
_cell.angle_alpha   90.00
_cell.angle_beta   90.00
_cell.angle_gamma   90.00
#
_symmetry.space_group_name_H-M   'P 1'
#
loop_
_entity.id
_entity.type
_entity.pdbx_description
1 polymer ?
#
loop_
_entity_poly.entity_id
_entity_poly.type
_entity_poly.pdbx_seq_one_letter_code
_entity_poly.pdbx_strand_id
1 'polypeptide(L)'
;MTADRTLMSNYRNDEFLGFGTTAPPNVVPEWFFQLLFFPPIKTIKGIPVQAPYGLRKIEAQLLNEGFDVLTVDPDHLGEYLDDARV
;
A
#
# COMPACT_ATOMS: atom_id res chain seq x y z
N MET A 1 5.21 3.45 -8.69
CA MET A 1 5.37 2.13 -8.05
C MET A 1 4.27 1.94 -7.00
N THR A 2 3.84 0.70 -6.76
CA THR A 2 2.85 0.36 -5.74
C THR A 2 3.15 -1.03 -5.16
N ALA A 3 2.43 -1.43 -4.12
CA ALA A 3 2.50 -2.77 -3.53
C ALA A 3 1.09 -3.23 -3.16
N ASP A 4 0.95 -4.50 -2.81
CA ASP A 4 -0.32 -5.03 -2.34
C ASP A 4 -0.84 -4.26 -1.12
N ARG A 5 -2.17 -4.16 -1.00
CA ARG A 5 -2.85 -3.43 0.07
C ARG A 5 -2.44 -3.91 1.47
N THR A 6 -2.18 -5.20 1.63
CA THR A 6 -1.69 -5.77 2.90
C THR A 6 -0.32 -5.20 3.27
N LEU A 7 0.59 -5.06 2.30
CA LEU A 7 1.93 -4.50 2.51
C LEU A 7 1.89 -2.98 2.73
N MET A 8 0.94 -2.28 2.13
CA MET A 8 0.75 -0.83 2.32
C MET A 8 0.07 -0.47 3.65
N SER A 9 -0.65 -1.42 4.26
CA SER A 9 -1.28 -1.20 5.56
C SER A 9 -0.26 -1.34 6.70
N ASN A 10 -0.38 -0.47 7.69
CA ASN A 10 0.37 -0.58 8.95
C ASN A 10 -0.44 -1.34 10.03
N TYR A 11 -1.51 -2.06 9.67
CA TYR A 11 -2.26 -2.92 10.60
C TYR A 11 -2.68 -2.23 11.93
N ARG A 12 -3.00 -0.92 11.88
CA ARG A 12 -3.25 -0.06 13.08
C ARG A 12 -2.07 0.06 14.08
N ASN A 13 -0.85 -0.14 13.62
CA ASN A 13 0.38 -0.30 14.41
C ASN A 13 0.37 -1.55 15.32
N ASP A 14 -0.47 -2.53 15.00
CA ASP A 14 -0.54 -3.80 15.72
C ASP A 14 -0.17 -4.97 14.79
N GLU A 15 1.04 -5.48 14.98
CA GLU A 15 1.59 -6.59 14.20
C GLU A 15 0.72 -7.87 14.32
N PHE A 16 0.05 -8.07 15.46
CA PHE A 16 -0.83 -9.25 15.66
C PHE A 16 -2.08 -9.19 14.80
N LEU A 17 -2.57 -7.99 14.50
CA LEU A 17 -3.63 -7.79 13.53
C LEU A 17 -3.15 -8.13 12.11
N GLY A 18 -1.85 -7.94 11.83
CA GLY A 18 -1.21 -8.40 10.60
C GLY A 18 -1.26 -9.92 10.42
N PHE A 19 -1.02 -10.71 11.48
CA PHE A 19 -1.16 -12.18 11.41
C PHE A 19 -2.58 -12.64 11.06
N GLY A 20 -3.59 -11.88 11.45
CA GLY A 20 -4.98 -12.18 11.12
C GLY A 20 -5.30 -12.20 9.62
N THR A 21 -4.47 -11.57 8.78
CA THR A 21 -4.59 -11.67 7.32
C THR A 21 -4.39 -13.08 6.76
N THR A 22 -3.74 -13.96 7.53
CA THR A 22 -3.53 -15.37 7.15
C THR A 22 -4.75 -16.26 7.43
N ALA A 23 -5.77 -15.73 8.12
CA ALA A 23 -7.00 -16.46 8.39
C ALA A 23 -7.82 -16.63 7.10
N PRO A 24 -8.47 -17.79 6.89
CA PRO A 24 -9.28 -18.02 5.70
C PRO A 24 -10.45 -17.02 5.65
N PRO A 25 -10.62 -16.26 4.55
CA PRO A 25 -11.64 -15.22 4.43
C PRO A 25 -13.07 -15.77 4.40
N ASN A 26 -13.25 -17.09 4.30
CA ASN A 26 -14.55 -17.76 4.17
C ASN A 26 -15.50 -17.58 5.37
N VAL A 27 -15.03 -17.03 6.49
CA VAL A 27 -15.82 -16.87 7.71
C VAL A 27 -16.55 -15.51 7.76
N VAL A 28 -16.06 -14.49 7.06
CA VAL A 28 -16.59 -13.12 7.12
C VAL A 28 -16.61 -12.44 5.74
N PRO A 29 -17.50 -11.47 5.50
CA PRO A 29 -17.48 -10.70 4.26
C PRO A 29 -16.12 -10.02 4.03
N GLU A 30 -15.64 -10.06 2.79
CA GLU A 30 -14.31 -9.54 2.39
C GLU A 30 -14.10 -8.09 2.87
N TRP A 31 -15.05 -7.18 2.60
CA TRP A 31 -14.94 -5.78 3.03
C TRP A 31 -14.72 -5.60 4.54
N PHE A 32 -15.29 -6.49 5.36
CA PHE A 32 -15.15 -6.46 6.81
C PHE A 32 -13.79 -7.04 7.22
N PHE A 33 -13.36 -8.12 6.58
CA PHE A 33 -12.03 -8.71 6.76
C PHE A 33 -10.92 -7.68 6.47
N GLN A 34 -11.04 -6.96 5.36
CA GLN A 34 -10.11 -5.90 4.97
C GLN A 34 -10.08 -4.75 5.99
N LEU A 35 -11.25 -4.28 6.43
CA LEU A 35 -11.33 -3.22 7.44
C LEU A 35 -10.75 -3.65 8.80
N LEU A 36 -10.97 -4.91 9.17
CA LEU A 36 -10.50 -5.45 10.44
C LEU A 36 -8.99 -5.64 10.42
N PHE A 37 -8.42 -6.28 9.40
CA PHE A 37 -7.02 -6.65 9.42
C PHE A 37 -6.11 -5.61 8.75
N PHE A 38 -6.41 -5.18 7.53
CA PHE A 38 -5.56 -4.27 6.74
C PHE A 38 -6.34 -3.03 6.30
N PRO A 39 -6.66 -2.11 7.24
CA PRO A 39 -7.35 -0.88 6.89
C PRO A 39 -6.51 -0.05 5.91
N PRO A 40 -7.17 0.71 5.01
CA PRO A 40 -6.47 1.57 4.07
C PRO A 40 -5.67 2.62 4.84
N ILE A 41 -4.47 2.90 4.36
CA ILE A 41 -3.61 3.92 4.96
C ILE A 41 -4.08 5.31 4.53
N LYS A 42 -3.78 6.32 5.34
CA LYS A 42 -4.02 7.71 4.95
C LYS A 42 -3.16 8.05 3.73
N THR A 43 -3.81 8.56 2.69
CA THR A 43 -3.18 9.04 1.47
C THR A 43 -3.34 10.56 1.36
N ILE A 44 -2.39 11.21 0.70
CA ILE A 44 -2.46 12.63 0.33
C ILE A 44 -2.30 12.66 -1.20
N LYS A 45 -3.41 12.88 -1.93
CA LYS A 45 -3.44 12.77 -3.40
C LYS A 45 -2.87 11.41 -3.85
N GLY A 46 -3.45 10.30 -3.40
CA GLY A 46 -2.99 8.94 -3.74
C GLY A 46 -1.61 8.52 -3.18
N ILE A 47 -0.80 9.44 -2.64
CA ILE A 47 0.50 9.13 -2.05
C ILE A 47 0.30 8.69 -0.60
N PRO A 48 0.70 7.47 -0.22
CA PRO A 48 0.50 6.98 1.14
C PRO A 48 1.51 7.64 2.11
N VAL A 49 1.03 8.02 3.30
CA VAL A 49 1.86 8.64 4.34
C VAL A 49 2.98 7.70 4.81
N GLN A 50 2.73 6.39 4.80
CA GLN A 50 3.72 5.36 5.08
C GLN A 50 3.67 4.32 3.96
N ALA A 51 4.82 3.73 3.65
CA ALA A 51 4.93 2.66 2.66
C ALA A 51 5.99 1.67 3.16
N PRO A 52 6.01 0.43 2.63
CA PRO A 52 7.06 -0.53 2.94
C PRO A 52 8.44 0.09 2.83
N TYR A 53 9.27 -0.10 3.84
CA TYR A 53 10.59 0.53 3.92
C TYR A 53 11.47 0.21 2.70
N GLY A 54 11.41 -1.03 2.20
CA GLY A 54 12.11 -1.43 0.98
C GLY A 54 11.66 -0.63 -0.24
N LEU A 55 10.36 -0.32 -0.35
CA LEU A 55 9.81 0.44 -1.46
C LEU A 55 10.26 1.91 -1.40
N ARG A 56 10.31 2.51 -0.20
CA ARG A 56 10.89 3.85 0.01
C ARG A 56 12.39 3.91 -0.31
N LYS A 57 13.15 2.84 -0.02
CA LYS A 57 14.57 2.77 -0.41
C LYS A 57 14.76 2.74 -1.92
N ILE A 58 13.97 1.93 -2.63
CA ILE A 58 14.04 1.83 -4.09
C ILE A 58 13.60 3.16 -4.72
N GLU A 59 12.52 3.78 -4.22
CA GLU A 59 12.09 5.12 -4.64
C GLU A 59 13.21 6.15 -4.47
N ALA A 60 13.86 6.19 -3.31
CA ALA A 60 14.96 7.12 -3.06
C ALA A 60 16.15 6.88 -4.02
N GLN A 61 16.50 5.63 -4.31
CA GLN A 61 17.57 5.30 -5.23
C GLN A 61 17.24 5.71 -6.68
N LEU A 62 16.01 5.44 -7.14
CA LEU A 62 15.57 5.80 -8.48
C LEU A 62 15.52 7.31 -8.69
N LEU A 63 15.03 8.05 -7.68
CA LEU A 63 15.08 9.52 -7.68
C LEU A 63 16.51 10.04 -7.76
N ASN A 64 17.45 9.40 -7.04
CA ASN A 64 18.87 9.75 -7.08
C ASN A 64 19.52 9.47 -8.46
N GLU A 65 19.04 8.46 -9.18
CA GLU A 65 19.45 8.16 -10.55
C GLU A 65 18.78 9.06 -11.61
N GLY A 66 17.87 9.95 -11.19
CA GLY A 66 17.21 10.93 -12.06
C GLY A 66 15.92 10.45 -12.70
N PHE A 67 15.36 9.33 -12.23
CA PHE A 67 14.04 8.87 -12.65
C PHE A 67 12.94 9.63 -11.91
N ASP A 68 11.87 9.97 -12.62
CA ASP A 68 10.64 10.51 -12.01
C ASP A 68 9.77 9.34 -11.53
N VAL A 69 9.80 9.08 -10.22
CA VAL A 69 9.15 7.92 -9.60
C VAL A 69 8.32 8.36 -8.41
N LEU A 70 7.08 7.86 -8.37
CA LEU A 70 6.14 8.09 -7.29
C LEU A 70 5.63 6.78 -6.70
N THR A 71 5.58 6.70 -5.38
CA THR A 71 4.85 5.65 -4.66
C THR A 71 3.38 6.02 -4.50
N VAL A 72 2.49 5.19 -5.03
CA VAL A 72 1.03 5.40 -4.98
C VAL A 72 0.37 4.22 -4.29
N ASP A 73 -0.65 4.50 -3.50
CA ASP A 73 -1.50 3.48 -2.88
C ASP A 73 -2.27 2.68 -3.96
N PRO A 74 -2.39 1.34 -3.83
CA PRO A 74 -3.01 0.51 -4.86
C PRO A 74 -4.45 0.89 -5.17
N ASP A 75 -5.22 1.40 -4.20
CA ASP A 75 -6.61 1.81 -4.43
C ASP A 75 -6.71 3.11 -5.27
N HIS A 76 -5.61 3.87 -5.37
CA HIS A 76 -5.54 5.17 -6.08
C HIS A 76 -4.75 5.07 -7.39
N LEU A 77 -4.34 3.87 -7.81
CA LEU A 77 -3.52 3.67 -9.00
C LEU A 77 -4.20 4.19 -10.28
N GLY A 78 -5.53 4.12 -10.33
CA GLY A 78 -6.35 4.60 -11.46
C GLY A 78 -6.07 6.05 -11.87
N GLU A 79 -5.76 6.91 -10.91
CA GLU A 79 -5.53 8.35 -11.13
C GLU A 79 -4.18 8.63 -11.79
N TYR A 80 -3.25 7.67 -11.78
CA TYR A 80 -1.86 7.84 -12.21
C TYR A 80 -1.49 6.97 -13.42
N LEU A 81 -2.40 6.14 -13.91
CA LEU A 81 -2.14 5.22 -15.03
C LEU A 81 -1.89 5.96 -16.35
N ASP A 82 -2.60 7.06 -16.60
CA ASP A 82 -2.47 7.83 -17.85
C ASP A 82 -1.13 8.56 -17.97
N ASP A 83 -0.56 8.97 -16.82
CA ASP A 83 0.74 9.66 -16.76
C ASP A 83 1.92 8.68 -16.65
N ALA A 84 1.66 7.40 -16.36
CA ALA A 84 2.69 6.40 -16.17
C ALA A 84 3.33 6.01 -17.51
N ARG A 85 4.63 6.26 -17.64
CA ARG A 85 5.44 5.74 -18.76
C ARG A 85 5.85 4.30 -18.46
N VAL A 86 5.34 3.36 -19.25
CA VAL A 86 5.66 1.92 -19.19
C VAL A 86 6.84 1.59 -20.09
#